data_AF-A0AAE2US73-F1
#
_entry.id   AF-A0AAE2US73-F1
#
_cell.length_a   1.000
_cell.length_b   1.000
_cell.length_c   1.000
_cell.angle_alpha   90.00
_cell.angle_beta   90.00
_cell.angle_gamma   90.00
#
_symmetry.space_group_name_H-M   'P 1'
#
loop_
_entity.id
_entity.type
_entity.pdbx_description
1 polymer ?
#
loop_
_entity_poly.entity_id
_entity_poly.type
_entity_poly.pdbx_seq_one_letter_code
_entity_poly.pdbx_strand_id
1 'polypeptide(L)' 'MVRGAAVTLDRLQGNDATIYWRATCRQLGAELLDLGCPEDVMRGEIMNFQDAVQMELMWLHRNEEALG' A
#
# COMPACT_ATOMS: atom_id res chain seq x y z
N MET A 1 3.52 1.66 8.43
CA MET A 1 2.44 1.05 7.62
C MET A 1 2.95 0.52 6.28
N VAL A 2 3.72 1.31 5.52
CA VAL A 2 4.24 0.95 4.18
C VAL A 2 4.84 -0.47 4.10
N ARG A 3 5.91 -0.75 4.86
CA ARG A 3 6.57 -2.08 4.85
C ARG A 3 5.64 -3.23 5.26
N GLY A 4 4.70 -2.99 6.18
CA GLY A 4 3.74 -4.02 6.60
C GLY A 4 2.73 -4.36 5.51
N ALA A 5 2.25 -3.35 4.78
CA ALA A 5 1.40 -3.56 3.61
C ALA A 5 2.16 -4.29 2.50
N ALA A 6 3.42 -3.91 2.23
CA ALA A 6 4.27 -4.58 1.25
C ALA A 6 4.46 -6.08 1.58
N VAL A 7 4.84 -6.42 2.81
CA VAL A 7 5.00 -7.83 3.24
C VAL A 7 3.68 -8.61 3.17
N THR A 8 2.55 -7.96 3.44
CA THR A 8 1.24 -8.62 3.34
C THR A 8 0.87 -8.88 1.88
N LEU A 9 1.11 -7.90 1.01
CA LEU A 9 0.88 -8.02 -0.43
C LEU A 9 1.78 -9.06 -1.10
N ASP A 10 3.03 -9.14 -0.67
CA ASP A 10 4.01 -10.15 -1.09
C ASP A 10 3.53 -11.59 -0.80
N ARG A 11 2.85 -11.79 0.33
CA ARG A 11 2.30 -13.10 0.75
C ARG A 11 0.95 -13.44 0.13
N LEU A 12 0.16 -12.42 -0.22
CA LEU A 12 -1.17 -12.62 -0.78
C LEU A 12 -1.07 -12.76 -2.30
N GLN A 13 -1.89 -13.63 -2.89
CA GLN A 13 -1.91 -13.82 -4.34
C GLN A 13 -3.27 -13.45 -4.94
N GLY A 14 -3.23 -12.95 -6.18
CA GLY A 14 -4.40 -12.71 -7.01
C GLY A 14 -5.46 -11.83 -6.34
N ASN A 15 -6.66 -12.38 -6.20
CA ASN A 15 -7.83 -11.61 -5.75
C ASN A 15 -7.72 -11.16 -4.28
N ASP A 16 -7.08 -11.95 -3.42
CA ASP A 16 -6.96 -11.62 -2.00
C ASP A 16 -6.05 -10.40 -1.78
N ALA A 17 -4.95 -10.31 -2.54
CA ALA A 17 -4.08 -9.12 -2.56
C ALA A 17 -4.86 -7.88 -3.03
N THR A 18 -5.70 -8.03 -4.05
CA THR A 18 -6.53 -6.93 -4.58
C THR A 18 -7.56 -6.43 -3.56
N ILE A 19 -8.23 -7.35 -2.86
CA ILE A 19 -9.21 -7.02 -1.82
C ILE A 19 -8.52 -6.29 -0.66
N TYR A 20 -7.43 -6.85 -0.14
CA TYR A 20 -6.65 -6.24 0.93
C TYR A 20 -6.15 -4.84 0.55
N TRP A 21 -5.63 -4.68 -0.67
CA TRP A 21 -5.08 -3.40 -1.10
C TRP A 21 -6.13 -2.31 -1.21
N ARG A 22 -7.29 -2.64 -1.81
CA ARG A 22 -8.42 -1.72 -1.91
C ARG A 22 -8.96 -1.34 -0.55
N ALA A 23 -9.07 -2.30 0.37
CA ALA A 23 -9.53 -2.03 1.73
C ALA A 23 -8.55 -1.09 2.47
N THR A 24 -7.26 -1.37 2.40
CA THR A 24 -6.19 -0.57 3.02
C THR A 24 -6.21 0.88 2.50
N CYS A 25 -6.26 1.09 1.18
CA CYS A 25 -6.29 2.44 0.61
C CYS A 25 -7.57 3.21 0.98
N ARG A 26 -8.73 2.52 1.00
CA ARG A 26 -10.01 3.14 1.39
C ARG A 26 -10.02 3.54 2.85
N GLN A 27 -9.49 2.68 3.73
CA GLN A 27 -9.39 2.96 5.15
C GLN A 27 -8.50 4.18 5.40
N LEU A 28 -7.31 4.23 4.81
CA LEU A 28 -6.41 5.37 4.96
C LEU A 28 -7.03 6.66 4.41
N GLY A 29 -7.75 6.58 3.28
CA GLY A 29 -8.45 7.73 2.72
C GLY A 29 -9.56 8.24 3.65
N ALA A 30 -10.32 7.32 4.25
CA ALA A 30 -11.34 7.67 5.23
C ALA A 30 -10.76 8.30 6.50
N GLU A 31 -9.65 7.77 7.02
CA GLU A 31 -8.94 8.33 8.17
C GLU A 31 -8.43 9.75 7.89
N LEU A 32 -7.87 10.01 6.70
CA LEU A 32 -7.43 11.35 6.31
C LEU A 32 -8.61 12.33 6.21
N LEU A 33 -9.72 11.92 5.60
CA LEU A 33 -10.92 12.76 5.51
C LEU A 33 -11.54 13.05 6.88
N ASP A 34 -11.56 12.07 7.80
CA ASP A 34 -12.08 12.23 9.16
C ASP A 34 -11.25 13.23 9.98
N LEU A 35 -9.94 13.30 9.72
CA LEU A 35 -9.04 14.32 10.27
C LEU A 35 -9.24 15.72 9.66
N GLY A 36 -10.17 15.88 8.71
CA GLY A 36 -10.44 17.14 8.03
C GLY A 36 -9.47 17.45 6.90
N CYS A 37 -8.74 16.46 6.40
CA CYS A 37 -7.87 16.63 5.24
C CYS A 37 -8.72 16.95 3.99
N PRO A 38 -8.39 18.00 3.22
CA PRO A 38 -9.02 18.26 1.93
C PRO A 38 -8.89 17.06 0.98
N GLU A 39 -9.91 16.82 0.16
CA GLU A 39 -9.96 15.62 -0.69
C GLU A 39 -8.80 15.55 -1.71
N ASP A 40 -8.37 16.70 -2.25
CA ASP A 40 -7.23 16.81 -3.16
C ASP A 40 -5.90 16.45 -2.47
N VAL A 41 -5.72 16.91 -1.23
CA VAL A 41 -4.55 16.56 -0.40
C VAL A 41 -4.59 15.08 -0.03
N MET A 42 -5.75 14.56 0.41
CA MET A 42 -5.92 13.14 0.72
C MET A 42 -5.57 12.25 -0.47
N ARG A 43 -6.02 12.60 -1.69
CA ARG A 43 -5.67 11.85 -2.91
C ARG A 43 -4.16 11.86 -3.15
N GLY A 44 -3.48 12.99 -2.93
CA GLY A 44 -2.02 13.08 -3.01
C GLY A 44 -1.32 12.16 -2.01
N GLU A 45 -1.76 12.18 -0.75
CA GLU A 45 -1.22 11.32 0.31
C GLU A 45 -1.44 9.83 0.02
N ILE A 46 -2.61 9.46 -0.53
CA ILE A 46 -2.86 8.08 -0.96
C ILE A 46 -1.92 7.68 -2.10
N MET A 47 -1.70 8.52 -3.10
CA MET A 47 -0.76 8.21 -4.19
C MET A 47 0.67 8.04 -3.67
N ASN A 48 1.13 8.95 -2.80
CA ASN A 48 2.43 8.85 -2.15
C ASN A 48 2.58 7.55 -1.34
N PHE A 49 1.53 7.14 -0.62
CA PHE A 49 1.51 5.89 0.11
C PHE A 49 1.57 4.67 -0.82
N GLN A 50 0.83 4.69 -1.92
CA GLN A 50 0.85 3.62 -2.92
C GLN A 50 2.24 3.47 -3.55
N ASP A 51 2.87 4.58 -3.93
CA ASP A 51 4.23 4.59 -4.49
C ASP A 51 5.25 4.03 -3.49
N ALA A 52 5.17 4.43 -2.23
CA ALA A 52 6.06 3.92 -1.19
C ALA A 52 5.90 2.40 -0.99
N VAL A 53 4.67 1.88 -1.01
CA VAL A 53 4.41 0.43 -0.89
C VAL A 53 4.92 -0.32 -2.11
N GLN A 54 4.70 0.23 -3.30
CA GLN A 54 5.19 -0.36 -4.55
C GLN A 54 6.72 -0.44 -4.57
N MET A 55 7.41 0.59 -4.09
CA MET A 55 8.87 0.58 -3.95
C MET A 55 9.33 -0.52 -3.00
N GLU A 56 8.74 -0.62 -1.80
CA GLU A 56 9.08 -1.67 -0.83
C GLU A 56 8.81 -3.08 -1.37
N LEU A 57 7.70 -3.30 -2.09
CA LEU A 57 7.41 -4.56 -2.77
C LEU A 57 8.50 -4.94 -3.79
N MET A 58 8.94 -3.98 -4.60
CA MET A 58 10.04 -4.22 -5.56
C MET A 58 11.34 -4.61 -4.85
N TRP A 59 11.62 -4.02 -3.68
CA TRP A 59 12.79 -4.39 -2.87
C TRP A 59 12.68 -5.78 -2.25
N LEU A 60 11.48 -6.19 -1.82
CA LEU A 60 11.24 -7.53 -1.28
C LEU A 60 11.46 -8.60 -2.36
N HIS A 61 10.81 -8.46 -3.52
CA HIS A 61 10.98 -9.41 -4.63
C HIS A 61 12.44 -9.48 -5.11
N ARG A 62 13.15 -8.35 -5.20
CA ARG A 62 14.58 -8.36 -5.58
C ARG A 62 15.45 -9.13 -4.59
N ASN A 63 15.16 -9.07 -3.29
CA ASN A 63 15.91 -9.81 -2.29
C ASN A 63 15.59 -11.32 -2.33
N GLU A 64 14.36 -11.69 -2.67
CA GLU A 64 14.00 -13.10 -2.89
C GLU A 64 14.69 -13.68 -4.13
N GLU A 65 14.70 -12.95 -5.24
CA GLU A 65 15.41 -13.35 -6.47
C GLU A 65 16.92 -13.45 -6.28
N ALA A 66 17.52 -12.70 -5.35
CA ALA A 66 18.96 -12.76 -5.06
C ALA A 66 19.36 -13.94 -4.16
N LEU A 67 18.38 -14.61 -3.52
CA LEU A 67 18.58 -15.75 -2.63
C LEU A 67 18.15 -17.09 -3.25
N GLY A 68 17.58 -17.08 -4.46
CA GLY A 68 17.18 -18.25 -5.25
C GLY A 68 18.21 -18.63 -6.30
#